data_AF-A0A948RH58-F1
#
_entry.id   AF-A0A948RH58-F1
#
_cell.length_a   1.000
_cell.length_b   1.000
_cell.length_c   1.000
_cell.angle_alpha   90.00
_cell.angle_beta   90.00
_cell.angle_gamma   90.00
#
_symmetry.space_group_name_H-M   'P 1'
#
loop_
_entity.id
_entity.type
_entity.pdbx_description
1 polymer ?
#
loop_
_entity_poly.entity_id
_entity_poly.type
_entity_poly.pdbx_seq_one_letter_code
_entity_poly.pdbx_strand_id
1 'polypeptide(L)'
;RVPAPDGFHSLFYIHARRLPEARLGLHSPLRGEALIVQPHEWGNIWVYGLDIWLTGWLAHEDYRRKASVLPIGSRTFQYDRTRTKNLSVPVTELKPLGNLFECVREWESTKQKPGF
;
A
#
# COMPACT_ATOMS: atom_id res chain seq x y z
N ARG A 1 -32.71 -6.06 3.02
CA ARG A 1 -31.48 -5.26 3.33
C ARG A 1 -30.57 -6.16 4.14
N VAL A 2 -29.33 -6.39 3.70
CA VAL A 2 -28.34 -7.20 4.45
C VAL A 2 -27.34 -6.22 5.07
N PRO A 3 -27.15 -6.21 6.39
CA PRO A 3 -26.14 -5.39 7.03
C PRO A 3 -24.75 -5.96 6.71
N ALA A 4 -23.81 -5.09 6.33
CA ALA A 4 -22.41 -5.48 6.20
C ALA A 4 -21.79 -5.58 7.62
N PRO A 5 -20.98 -6.62 7.90
CA PRO A 5 -20.48 -6.91 9.24
C PRO A 5 -19.40 -5.94 9.73
N ASP A 6 -18.71 -5.24 8.83
CA ASP A 6 -17.56 -4.37 9.16
C ASP A 6 -17.77 -2.91 8.74
N GLY A 7 -16.96 -2.02 9.33
CA GLY A 7 -16.91 -0.60 8.99
C GLY A 7 -16.45 -0.37 7.56
N PHE A 8 -17.12 0.55 6.85
CA PHE A 8 -16.69 0.97 5.53
C PHE A 8 -15.61 2.04 5.65
N HIS A 9 -14.46 1.80 5.02
CA HIS A 9 -13.40 2.80 4.89
C HIS A 9 -13.41 3.39 3.48
N SER A 10 -13.14 4.68 3.36
CA SER A 10 -13.04 5.39 2.08
C SER A 10 -11.65 5.96 1.91
N LEU A 11 -11.06 5.77 0.73
CA LEU A 11 -9.76 6.35 0.38
C LEU A 11 -9.99 7.63 -0.43
N PHE A 12 -9.48 8.74 0.08
CA PHE A 12 -9.44 10.02 -0.64
C PHE A 12 -7.99 10.31 -1.04
N TYR A 13 -7.75 10.55 -2.33
CA TYR A 13 -6.45 10.98 -2.83
C TYR A 13 -6.60 12.16 -3.77
N ILE A 14 -5.61 13.05 -3.78
CA ILE A 14 -5.54 14.20 -4.68
C ILE A 14 -4.45 13.91 -5.71
N HIS A 15 -4.83 13.87 -6.99
CA HIS A 15 -3.88 13.77 -8.09
C HIS A 15 -3.65 15.16 -8.71
N ALA A 16 -2.52 15.79 -8.36
CA ALA A 16 -2.14 17.08 -8.91
C ALA A 16 -1.12 16.90 -10.05
N ARG A 17 -1.34 17.56 -11.20
CA ARG A 17 -0.42 17.52 -12.36
C ARG A 17 0.90 18.26 -12.09
N ARG A 18 0.91 19.14 -11.09
CA ARG A 18 2.06 19.91 -10.58
C ARG A 18 1.93 19.96 -9.06
N LEU A 19 3.06 20.06 -8.35
CA LEU A 19 3.06 20.22 -6.90
C LEU A 19 2.33 21.51 -6.52
N PRO A 20 1.42 21.50 -5.54
CA PRO A 20 0.74 22.70 -5.10
C PRO A 20 1.74 23.73 -4.55
N GLU A 21 1.72 24.93 -5.13
CA GLU A 21 2.55 26.07 -4.70
C GLU A 21 1.97 26.79 -3.47
N ALA A 22 0.76 26.41 -3.05
CA ALA A 22 0.06 26.93 -1.88
C ALA A 22 -0.02 25.89 -0.75
N ARG A 23 -0.25 26.37 0.47
CA ARG A 23 -0.48 25.54 1.66
C ARG A 23 -1.76 24.73 1.51
N LEU A 24 -1.72 23.43 1.81
CA LEU A 24 -2.89 22.56 1.84
C LEU A 24 -3.26 22.22 3.29
N GLY A 25 -4.52 22.43 3.66
CA GLY A 25 -5.06 21.96 4.94
C GLY A 25 -5.80 20.63 4.76
N LEU A 26 -5.41 19.62 5.53
CA LEU A 26 -6.10 18.33 5.67
C LEU A 26 -6.80 18.30 7.02
N HIS A 27 -8.12 18.52 7.02
CA HIS A 27 -8.93 18.51 8.23
C HIS A 27 -9.56 17.14 8.46
N SER A 28 -9.37 16.59 9.66
CA SER A 28 -10.07 15.38 10.11
C SER A 28 -11.17 15.76 11.09
N PRO A 29 -12.46 15.64 10.72
CA PRO A 29 -13.56 15.92 11.64
C PRO A 29 -13.54 15.08 12.91
N LEU A 30 -12.97 13.87 12.85
CA LEU A 30 -12.84 12.97 14.01
C LEU A 30 -11.77 13.43 15.00
N ARG A 31 -10.71 14.10 14.51
CA ARG A 31 -9.62 14.61 15.35
C ARG A 31 -9.79 16.07 15.76
N GLY A 32 -10.66 16.82 15.07
CA GLY A 32 -10.83 18.26 15.31
C GLY A 32 -9.59 19.09 14.93
N GLU A 33 -8.66 18.49 14.20
CA GLU A 33 -7.37 19.08 13.85
C GLU A 33 -7.22 19.18 12.32
N ALA A 34 -6.52 20.24 11.89
CA ALA A 34 -6.13 20.44 10.51
C ALA A 34 -4.61 20.34 10.37
N LEU A 35 -4.13 19.33 9.66
CA LEU A 35 -2.73 19.24 9.26
C LEU A 35 -2.49 20.22 8.11
N ILE A 36 -1.61 21.20 8.31
CA ILE A 36 -1.24 22.15 7.26
C ILE A 36 0.08 21.68 6.63
N VAL A 37 0.03 21.35 5.35
CA VAL A 37 1.19 20.96 4.54
C VAL A 37 1.68 22.16 3.74
N GLN A 38 2.95 22.53 3.92
CA GLN A 38 3.61 23.61 3.20
C GLN A 38 4.09 23.17 1.80
N PRO A 39 4.28 24.10 0.85
CA PRO A 39 4.74 23.79 -0.50
C PRO A 39 6.08 23.03 -0.60
N HIS A 40 6.97 23.15 0.40
CA HIS A 40 8.25 22.43 0.44
C HIS A 40 8.16 21.07 1.14
N GLU A 41 7.05 20.80 1.82
CA GLU A 41 6.79 19.53 2.53
C GLU A 41 6.11 18.49 1.63
N TRP A 42 5.89 18.80 0.35
CA TRP A 42 5.29 17.87 -0.63
C TRP A 42 6.15 16.64 -0.98
N GLY A 43 7.33 16.46 -0.37
CA GLY A 43 8.07 15.20 -0.42
C GLY A 43 7.50 14.19 0.56
N ASN A 44 7.39 12.91 0.16
CA ASN A 44 6.95 11.76 0.98
C ASN A 44 6.11 12.14 2.21
N ILE A 45 4.90 12.67 1.98
CA ILE A 45 3.96 12.95 3.05
C ILE A 45 3.44 11.60 3.54
N TRP A 46 4.09 11.05 4.56
CA TRP A 46 3.52 10.00 5.37
C TRP A 46 2.46 10.66 6.25
N VAL A 47 1.23 10.71 5.75
CA VAL A 47 0.11 11.16 6.57
C VAL A 47 -0.03 10.17 7.72
N TYR A 48 0.26 10.60 8.94
CA TYR A 48 0.00 9.82 10.15
C TYR A 48 -1.49 9.45 10.17
N GLY A 49 -1.78 8.15 9.98
CA GLY A 49 -3.13 7.63 9.74
C GLY A 49 -3.31 6.88 8.42
N LEU A 50 -2.26 6.74 7.60
CA LEU A 50 -2.26 5.80 6.48
C LEU A 50 -2.00 4.37 7.00
N ASP A 51 -3.04 3.54 6.95
CA ASP A 51 -2.91 2.12 7.22
C ASP A 51 -2.19 1.42 6.06
N ILE A 52 -1.10 0.71 6.36
CA ILE A 52 -0.43 -0.16 5.40
C ILE A 52 -1.12 -1.52 5.46
N TRP A 53 -1.83 -1.86 4.39
CA TRP A 53 -2.49 -3.15 4.25
C TRP A 53 -1.53 -4.14 3.61
N LEU A 54 -1.05 -5.10 4.40
CA LEU A 54 -0.35 -6.27 3.87
C LEU A 54 -1.42 -7.29 3.46
N THR A 55 -1.56 -7.55 2.17
CA THR A 55 -2.65 -8.40 1.63
C THR A 55 -2.23 -9.83 1.29
N GLY A 56 -0.93 -10.09 1.12
CA GLY A 56 -0.43 -11.39 0.70
C GLY A 56 1.07 -11.34 0.37
N TRP A 57 1.65 -12.50 0.09
CA TRP A 57 3.05 -12.62 -0.32
C TRP A 57 3.19 -13.49 -1.58
N LEU A 58 4.30 -13.32 -2.27
CA LEU A 58 4.65 -14.14 -3.42
C LEU A 58 6.16 -14.29 -3.50
N ALA A 59 6.65 -15.50 -3.75
CA ALA A 59 8.06 -15.71 -4.01
C ALA A 59 8.45 -15.04 -5.33
N HIS A 60 9.70 -14.60 -5.45
CA HIS A 60 10.18 -13.91 -6.65
C HIS A 60 10.05 -14.78 -7.92
N GLU A 61 10.30 -16.09 -7.83
CA GLU A 61 10.12 -17.02 -8.95
C GLU A 61 8.64 -17.12 -9.36
N ASP A 62 7.72 -17.23 -8.40
CA ASP A 62 6.29 -17.28 -8.66
C ASP A 62 5.80 -15.98 -9.28
N TYR A 63 6.33 -14.82 -8.84
CA TYR A 63 6.04 -13.53 -9.45
C TYR A 63 6.45 -13.52 -10.92
N ARG A 64 7.67 -13.97 -11.26
CA ARG A 64 8.13 -14.02 -12.65
C ARG A 64 7.25 -14.91 -13.54
N ARG A 65 6.72 -16.01 -13.01
CA ARG A 65 5.85 -16.93 -13.75
C ARG A 65 4.42 -16.41 -13.92
N LYS A 66 3.86 -15.81 -12.86
CA LYS A 66 2.46 -15.40 -12.82
C LYS A 66 2.23 -13.98 -13.31
N ALA A 67 3.27 -13.15 -13.36
CA ALA A 67 3.13 -11.78 -13.79
C ALA A 67 2.76 -11.70 -15.27
N SER A 68 1.74 -10.90 -15.55
CA SER A 68 1.40 -10.47 -16.90
C SER A 68 2.01 -9.11 -17.18
N VAL A 69 2.24 -8.83 -18.46
CA VAL A 69 2.67 -7.50 -18.90
C VAL A 69 1.50 -6.54 -18.74
N LEU A 70 1.73 -5.45 -18.02
CA LEU A 70 0.85 -4.29 -18.00
C LEU A 70 1.37 -3.28 -19.05
N PRO A 71 0.65 -3.08 -20.17
CA PRO A 71 1.09 -2.21 -21.25
C PRO A 71 1.25 -0.75 -20.79
N ILE A 72 2.05 0.01 -21.54
CA ILE A 72 2.13 1.46 -21.40
C ILE A 72 0.74 2.07 -21.68
N GLY A 73 0.36 3.09 -20.91
CA GLY A 73 -0.93 3.76 -21.04
C GLY A 73 -2.08 3.08 -20.30
N SER A 74 -1.83 1.98 -19.59
CA SER A 74 -2.82 1.28 -18.75
C SER A 74 -3.19 2.11 -17.53
N ARG A 75 -4.48 2.12 -17.17
CA ARG A 75 -4.94 2.79 -15.94
C ARG A 75 -4.55 2.00 -14.71
N THR A 76 -4.05 2.70 -13.69
CA THR A 76 -3.71 2.11 -12.39
C THR A 76 -4.20 3.00 -11.26
N PHE A 77 -4.24 2.45 -10.04
CA PHE A 77 -4.63 3.22 -8.87
C PHE A 77 -3.53 4.19 -8.40
N GLN A 78 -2.26 3.80 -8.54
CA GLN A 78 -1.12 4.58 -8.03
C GLN A 78 -0.84 5.86 -8.86
N TYR A 79 -1.17 5.85 -10.15
CA TYR A 79 -1.05 6.98 -11.06
C TYR A 79 -1.99 6.81 -12.28
N ASP A 80 -2.38 7.93 -12.91
CA ASP A 80 -3.41 7.95 -13.97
C ASP A 80 -3.15 6.91 -15.07
N ARG A 81 -1.92 6.85 -15.60
CA ARG A 81 -1.50 5.85 -16.60
C ARG A 81 -0.04 5.42 -16.45
N THR A 82 0.23 4.16 -16.77
CA THR A 82 1.61 3.62 -16.85
C THR A 82 2.42 4.36 -17.89
N ARG A 83 3.62 4.83 -17.51
CA ARG A 83 4.59 5.49 -18.41
C ARG A 83 5.60 4.51 -19.02
N THR A 84 5.77 3.37 -18.39
CA THR A 84 6.70 2.31 -18.77
C THR A 84 5.97 0.97 -18.79
N LYS A 85 6.60 -0.03 -19.41
CA LYS A 85 6.14 -1.42 -19.34
C LYS A 85 6.29 -1.89 -17.90
N ASN A 86 5.19 -2.31 -17.29
CA ASN A 86 5.20 -2.86 -15.93
C ASN A 86 4.79 -4.34 -15.96
N LEU A 87 5.05 -5.02 -14.86
CA LEU A 87 4.53 -6.35 -14.60
C LEU A 87 3.46 -6.25 -13.52
N SER A 88 2.37 -6.98 -13.71
CA SER A 88 1.24 -7.01 -12.76
C SER A 88 0.87 -8.43 -12.42
N VAL A 89 0.49 -8.65 -11.16
CA VAL A 89 -0.07 -9.90 -10.67
C VAL A 89 -1.39 -9.57 -9.95
N PRO A 90 -2.48 -10.30 -10.22
CA PRO A 90 -3.73 -10.14 -9.47
C PRO A 90 -3.53 -10.44 -7.98
N VAL A 91 -4.19 -9.68 -7.10
CA VAL A 91 -4.09 -9.89 -5.64
C VAL A 91 -4.54 -11.31 -5.24
N THR A 92 -5.47 -11.91 -5.99
CA THR A 92 -5.94 -13.29 -5.80
C THR A 92 -4.87 -14.36 -5.99
N GLU A 93 -3.75 -14.02 -6.65
CA GLU A 93 -2.62 -14.94 -6.86
C GLU A 93 -1.60 -14.92 -5.72
N LEU A 94 -1.76 -14.00 -4.77
CA LEU A 94 -0.89 -13.90 -3.59
C LEU A 94 -1.22 -15.01 -2.59
N LYS A 95 -0.17 -15.55 -1.97
CA LYS A 95 -0.30 -16.50 -0.87
C LYS A 95 -0.72 -15.74 0.41
N PRO A 96 -1.55 -16.33 1.28
CA PRO A 96 -1.92 -15.74 2.56
C PRO A 96 -0.70 -15.46 3.43
N LEU A 97 -0.73 -14.34 4.17
CA LEU A 97 0.38 -13.94 5.05
C LEU A 97 0.55 -14.83 6.28
N GLY A 98 -0.52 -15.50 6.74
CA GLY A 98 -0.48 -16.35 7.93
C GLY A 98 0.67 -17.36 7.89
N ASN A 99 0.79 -18.09 6.77
CA ASN A 99 1.85 -19.08 6.57
C ASN A 99 3.24 -18.43 6.58
N LEU A 100 3.39 -17.22 6.02
CA LEU A 100 4.66 -16.50 6.04
C LEU A 100 5.04 -16.11 7.47
N PHE A 101 4.08 -15.61 8.26
CA PHE A 101 4.31 -15.23 9.65
C PHE A 101 4.65 -16.44 10.52
N GLU A 102 4.06 -17.60 10.27
CA GLU A 102 4.45 -18.87 10.89
C GLU A 102 5.92 -19.21 10.61
N CYS A 103 6.33 -19.24 9.34
CA CYS A 103 7.72 -19.53 8.97
C CYS A 103 8.71 -18.52 9.60
N VAL A 104 8.36 -17.23 9.64
CA VAL A 104 9.21 -16.21 10.27
C VAL A 104 9.34 -16.44 11.78
N ARG A 105 8.25 -16.79 12.48
CA ARG A 105 8.32 -17.11 13.92
C ARG A 105 9.21 -18.32 14.20
N GLU A 106 9.09 -19.38 13.40
CA GLU A 106 9.94 -20.57 13.52
C GLU A 106 11.42 -20.25 13.29
N TRP A 107 11.72 -19.47 12.26
CA TRP A 107 13.08 -19.03 11.96
C TRP A 107 13.68 -18.18 13.08
N GLU A 108 12.93 -17.21 13.61
CA GLU A 108 13.38 -16.40 14.76
C GLU A 108 13.59 -17.25 16.02
N SER A 109 12.76 -18.27 16.26
CA SER A 109 12.96 -19.20 17.38
C SER A 109 14.24 -20.03 17.26
N THR A 110 14.69 -20.29 16.03
CA THR A 110 15.94 -21.00 15.75
C THR A 110 17.15 -20.11 15.99
N LYS A 111 17.03 -18.79 15.74
CA LYS A 111 18.10 -17.82 16.06
C LYS A 111 18.28 -17.59 17.56
N GLN A 112 17.21 -17.71 18.35
CA GLN A 112 17.24 -17.52 19.81
C GLN A 112 17.81 -18.71 20.59
N LYS A 113 18.23 -19.79 19.91
CA LYS A 113 19.05 -20.84 20.51
C LYS A 113 20.51 -20.62 20.12
N PRO A 114 21.29 -19.79 20.83
CA PRO A 114 22.72 -20.01 20.86
C PRO A 114 22.94 -21.41 21.46
N GLY A 115 23.68 -22.24 20.72
CA GLY A 115 24.24 -23.46 21.29
C GLY A 115 25.31 -23.09 22.33
N PHE A 116 25.28 -23.86 23.42
CA PHE A 116 26.17 -23.89 24.59
C PHE A 116 25.89 -22.88 25.70
#